data_AF-A0A1L4D3S0-F1
#
_entry.id   AF-A0A1L4D3S0-F1
#
_cell.length_a   1.000
_cell.length_b   1.000
_cell.length_c   1.000
_cell.angle_alpha   90.00
_cell.angle_beta   90.00
_cell.angle_gamma   90.00
#
_symmetry.space_group_name_H-M   'P 1'
#
loop_
_entity.id
_entity.type
_entity.pdbx_description
1 polymer ?
#
loop_
_entity_poly.entity_id
_entity_poly.type
_entity_poly.pdbx_seq_one_letter_code
_entity_poly.pdbx_strand_id
1 'polypeptide(L)'
;MKFLKKFIIINLALFCNNSFGQSTYQISVPESNEYVSFSIERNNYISFISFPKNLKGNLNIINTSSINFYPGGVNNSNCSSIENKAKNAMNYSFPETIRSTQRDLVRKFGTTILNVNSGVYYNINAFRKRVLDKAAEIMHTDISKFDLDNSFQIEKVTYEIEYNKNAITNIIDNKEELKPQTDKLINQILFNTGSENIELYANDLICDLYSGNAKLKMKFSGSFGKQNIISYLLQKNEIGFVYQNMLNHYNEYYENSLNNSKNKNLILSSLFLKYSLEKILKRDIDDKNFINIFEQIINQETGKLILNLDSETLYKKMEIHDNKPYYYTSDVIFDYKSRSLKVVSYE
;
A
#
# COMPACT_ATOMS: atom_id res chain seq x y z
N MET A 1 7.67 47.50 -35.38
CA MET A 1 7.60 46.34 -34.45
C MET A 1 6.95 45.10 -35.12
N LYS A 2 7.51 44.56 -36.22
CA LYS A 2 6.95 43.34 -36.89
C LYS A 2 7.97 42.34 -37.46
N PHE A 3 9.29 42.56 -37.31
CA PHE A 3 10.31 41.66 -37.89
C PHE A 3 10.91 40.62 -36.93
N LEU A 4 10.76 40.77 -35.61
CA LEU A 4 11.35 39.81 -34.65
C LEU A 4 10.58 38.49 -34.47
N LYS A 5 9.34 38.39 -34.96
CA LYS A 5 8.49 37.20 -34.74
C LYS A 5 8.80 36.01 -35.67
N LYS A 6 9.58 36.19 -36.75
CA LYS A 6 9.84 35.11 -37.72
C LYS A 6 11.09 34.27 -37.44
N PHE A 7 12.05 34.77 -36.64
CA PHE A 7 13.28 34.02 -36.34
C PHE A 7 13.14 33.00 -35.22
N ILE A 8 12.07 33.08 -34.42
CA ILE A 8 11.86 32.22 -33.25
C ILE A 8 11.15 30.90 -33.61
N ILE A 9 10.53 30.79 -34.79
CA ILE A 9 9.65 29.65 -35.12
C ILE A 9 10.40 28.51 -35.85
N ILE A 10 11.63 28.71 -36.34
CA ILE A 10 12.29 27.72 -37.23
C ILE A 10 13.26 26.77 -36.51
N ASN A 11 13.66 27.02 -35.25
CA ASN A 11 14.51 26.08 -34.48
C ASN A 11 13.71 25.12 -33.57
N LEU A 12 12.42 24.94 -33.83
CA LEU A 12 11.50 24.11 -33.04
C LEU A 12 11.38 22.66 -33.54
N ALA A 13 12.26 22.21 -34.42
CA ALA A 13 12.30 20.83 -34.88
C ALA A 13 13.65 20.20 -34.51
N LEU A 14 13.57 19.05 -33.83
CA LEU A 14 14.67 18.14 -33.47
C LEU A 14 15.29 18.35 -32.07
N PHE A 15 14.49 18.17 -31.03
CA PHE A 15 14.98 17.47 -29.84
C PHE A 15 14.11 16.25 -29.61
N CYS A 16 14.65 15.08 -29.98
CA CYS A 16 14.18 13.80 -29.46
C CYS A 16 14.31 13.85 -27.94
N ASN A 17 13.16 13.89 -27.27
CA ASN A 17 13.05 13.60 -25.85
C ASN A 17 13.51 12.16 -25.61
N ASN A 18 14.76 11.98 -25.19
CA ASN A 18 15.10 10.83 -24.36
C ASN A 18 14.60 11.15 -22.95
N SER A 19 13.27 11.09 -22.75
CA SER A 19 12.75 10.89 -21.41
C SER A 19 13.24 9.52 -20.96
N PHE A 20 14.29 9.49 -20.13
CA PHE A 20 14.56 8.33 -19.29
C PHE A 20 13.38 8.20 -18.34
N GLY A 21 12.33 7.55 -18.81
CA GLY A 21 11.17 7.20 -18.01
C GLY A 21 11.65 6.35 -16.85
N GLN A 22 11.24 6.74 -15.65
CA GLN A 22 11.32 5.86 -14.48
C GLN A 22 10.64 4.55 -14.88
N SER A 23 11.45 3.50 -15.04
CA SER A 23 10.97 2.25 -15.61
C SER A 23 10.12 1.55 -14.55
N THR A 24 8.89 1.24 -14.93
CA THR A 24 7.95 0.47 -14.10
C THR A 24 8.17 -1.01 -14.35
N TYR A 25 8.45 -1.73 -13.28
CA TYR A 25 8.64 -3.19 -13.28
C TYR A 25 7.47 -3.86 -12.58
N GLN A 26 7.29 -5.14 -12.87
CA GLN A 26 6.14 -5.91 -12.39
C GLN A 26 6.58 -7.25 -11.81
N ILE A 27 5.91 -7.68 -10.74
CA ILE A 27 6.04 -9.02 -10.16
C ILE A 27 4.66 -9.64 -9.97
N SER A 28 4.51 -10.88 -10.42
CA SER A 28 3.28 -11.65 -10.25
C SER A 28 3.16 -12.17 -8.82
N VAL A 29 1.96 -12.08 -8.24
CA VAL A 29 1.63 -12.75 -6.99
C VAL A 29 0.68 -13.93 -7.28
N PRO A 30 0.91 -15.13 -6.73
CA PRO A 30 0.08 -16.30 -7.02
C PRO A 30 -1.41 -16.11 -6.74
N GLU A 31 -1.75 -15.23 -5.80
CA GLU A 31 -3.10 -15.01 -5.30
C GLU A 31 -3.86 -13.91 -6.04
N SER A 32 -3.28 -13.37 -7.12
CA SER A 32 -3.94 -12.41 -8.00
C SER A 32 -3.60 -12.63 -9.46
N ASN A 33 -4.50 -12.17 -10.33
CA ASN A 33 -4.19 -11.96 -11.75
C ASN A 33 -3.57 -10.58 -11.99
N GLU A 34 -3.55 -9.71 -10.97
CA GLU A 34 -2.91 -8.39 -11.00
C GLU A 34 -1.45 -8.50 -10.52
N TYR A 35 -0.60 -7.61 -11.03
CA TYR A 35 0.81 -7.53 -10.64
C TYR A 35 1.01 -6.51 -9.53
N VAL A 36 2.04 -6.71 -8.72
CA VAL A 36 2.63 -5.62 -7.96
C VAL A 36 3.56 -4.88 -8.90
N SER A 37 3.36 -3.56 -9.03
CA SER A 37 4.23 -2.71 -9.85
C SER A 37 5.15 -1.90 -8.95
N PHE A 38 6.42 -1.78 -9.33
CA PHE A 38 7.43 -1.02 -8.59
C PHE A 38 8.38 -0.30 -9.55
N SER A 39 9.06 0.73 -9.06
CA SER A 39 10.15 1.39 -9.77
C SER A 39 11.46 1.23 -9.02
N ILE A 40 12.57 1.34 -9.75
CA ILE A 40 13.92 1.42 -9.20
C ILE A 40 14.43 2.82 -9.50
N GLU A 41 14.72 3.60 -8.46
CA GLU A 41 15.27 4.94 -8.56
C GLU A 41 16.79 4.94 -8.74
N ARG A 42 17.38 6.09 -9.08
CA ARG A 42 18.83 6.22 -9.37
C ARG A 42 19.74 5.81 -8.20
N ASN A 43 19.23 5.82 -6.97
CA ASN A 43 19.96 5.43 -5.78
C ASN A 43 19.70 3.98 -5.36
N ASN A 44 19.19 3.13 -6.28
CA ASN A 44 18.74 1.76 -6.00
C ASN A 44 17.62 1.69 -4.94
N TYR A 45 16.90 2.78 -4.75
CA TYR A 45 15.71 2.79 -3.91
C TYR A 45 14.53 2.22 -4.70
N ILE A 46 13.81 1.28 -4.10
CA ILE A 46 12.65 0.63 -4.72
C ILE A 46 11.38 1.21 -4.10
N SER A 47 10.55 1.81 -4.96
CA SER A 47 9.27 2.40 -4.60
C SER A 47 8.14 1.59 -5.21
N PHE A 48 7.13 1.23 -4.40
CA PHE A 48 5.95 0.58 -4.93
C PHE A 48 5.04 1.58 -5.63
N ILE A 49 4.53 1.20 -6.80
CA ILE A 49 3.60 2.01 -7.61
C ILE A 49 2.17 1.54 -7.40
N SER A 50 1.95 0.23 -7.40
CA SER A 50 0.62 -0.34 -7.24
C SER A 50 0.66 -1.75 -6.68
N PHE A 51 -0.44 -2.11 -6.00
CA PHE A 51 -0.69 -3.43 -5.45
C PHE A 51 -1.99 -4.00 -6.01
N PRO A 52 -2.08 -5.33 -6.15
CA PRO A 52 -3.29 -6.03 -6.52
C PRO A 52 -4.48 -5.70 -5.62
N LYS A 53 -5.62 -5.35 -6.20
CA LYS A 53 -6.83 -5.02 -5.43
C LYS A 53 -7.74 -6.22 -5.19
N ASN A 54 -7.70 -7.21 -6.09
CA ASN A 54 -8.54 -8.39 -6.03
C ASN A 54 -7.69 -9.63 -5.79
N LEU A 55 -7.93 -10.31 -4.67
CA LEU A 55 -7.08 -11.37 -4.14
C LEU A 55 -7.91 -12.62 -3.84
N LYS A 56 -7.30 -13.79 -4.04
CA LYS A 56 -7.90 -15.09 -3.70
C LYS A 56 -7.11 -15.75 -2.57
N GLY A 57 -7.76 -15.84 -1.42
CA GLY A 57 -7.24 -16.54 -0.24
C GLY A 57 -7.68 -18.00 -0.21
N ASN A 58 -6.99 -18.80 0.59
CA ASN A 58 -7.38 -20.18 0.88
C ASN A 58 -7.93 -20.28 2.30
N LEU A 59 -8.99 -21.05 2.46
CA LEU A 59 -9.57 -21.39 3.75
C LEU A 59 -9.57 -22.91 3.92
N ASN A 60 -9.02 -23.37 5.05
CA ASN A 60 -9.00 -24.77 5.44
C ASN A 60 -9.67 -24.93 6.80
N ILE A 61 -10.35 -26.06 6.98
CA ILE A 61 -11.04 -26.38 8.23
C ILE A 61 -10.29 -27.52 8.90
N ILE A 62 -9.75 -27.25 10.09
CA ILE A 62 -9.00 -28.19 10.92
C ILE A 62 -9.84 -28.50 12.14
N ASN A 63 -10.05 -29.77 12.41
CA ASN A 63 -10.72 -30.18 13.64
C ASN A 63 -9.69 -30.52 14.71
N THR A 64 -9.75 -29.86 15.86
CA THR A 64 -8.79 -30.04 16.97
C THR A 64 -9.45 -30.43 18.29
N SER A 65 -10.77 -30.57 18.36
CA SER A 65 -11.43 -30.88 19.63
C SER A 65 -11.31 -32.38 19.97
N SER A 66 -11.05 -32.69 21.24
CA SER A 66 -11.13 -34.06 21.77
C SER A 66 -12.57 -34.58 21.79
N ILE A 67 -13.55 -33.67 21.87
CA ILE A 67 -14.99 -33.94 21.71
C ILE A 67 -15.34 -33.61 20.25
N ASN A 68 -15.04 -34.54 19.35
CA ASN A 68 -15.16 -34.35 17.91
C ASN A 68 -16.63 -34.29 17.48
N PHE A 69 -17.15 -33.10 17.20
CA PHE A 69 -18.38 -32.99 16.42
C PHE A 69 -18.16 -33.46 14.96
N TYR A 70 -16.92 -33.35 14.46
CA TYR A 70 -16.51 -33.82 13.13
C TYR A 70 -15.38 -34.87 13.21
N PRO A 71 -15.65 -36.10 13.69
CA PRO A 71 -14.62 -37.14 13.72
C PRO A 71 -14.14 -37.43 12.29
N GLY A 72 -12.85 -37.17 12.03
CA GLY A 72 -12.27 -37.28 10.68
C GLY A 72 -12.40 -36.04 9.78
N GLY A 73 -12.90 -34.91 10.31
CA GLY A 73 -13.05 -33.65 9.59
C GLY A 73 -14.45 -33.39 9.05
N VAL A 74 -14.68 -32.17 8.53
CA VAL A 74 -15.97 -31.75 7.98
C VAL A 74 -16.23 -32.47 6.67
N ASN A 75 -17.43 -33.04 6.52
CA ASN A 75 -17.85 -33.78 5.34
C ASN A 75 -19.37 -33.63 5.12
N ASN A 76 -19.86 -34.08 3.96
CA ASN A 76 -21.27 -33.94 3.57
C ASN A 76 -22.24 -34.59 4.58
N SER A 77 -21.91 -35.78 5.11
CA SER A 77 -22.78 -36.50 6.06
C SER A 77 -22.96 -35.71 7.36
N ASN A 78 -21.87 -35.19 7.93
CA ASN A 78 -21.93 -34.41 9.15
C ASN A 78 -22.66 -33.08 8.92
N CYS A 79 -22.51 -32.48 7.73
CA CYS A 79 -23.24 -31.26 7.38
C CYS A 79 -24.74 -31.50 7.17
N SER A 80 -25.15 -32.63 6.60
CA SER A 80 -26.56 -33.01 6.54
C SER A 80 -27.15 -33.24 7.95
N SER A 81 -26.37 -33.80 8.88
CA SER A 81 -26.77 -33.91 10.29
C SER A 81 -27.02 -32.53 10.92
N ILE A 82 -26.12 -31.56 10.67
CA ILE A 82 -26.29 -30.18 11.14
C ILE A 82 -27.51 -29.51 10.53
N GLU A 83 -27.75 -29.68 9.24
CA GLU A 83 -28.96 -29.17 8.57
C GLU A 83 -30.24 -29.71 9.20
N ASN A 84 -30.28 -31.02 9.50
CA ASN A 84 -31.43 -31.63 10.17
C ASN A 84 -31.64 -31.09 11.58
N LYS A 85 -30.55 -30.85 12.34
CA LYS A 85 -30.63 -30.20 13.66
C LYS A 85 -31.16 -28.78 13.55
N ALA A 86 -30.72 -28.01 12.55
CA ALA A 86 -31.22 -26.67 12.29
C ALA A 86 -32.72 -26.68 11.97
N LYS A 87 -33.20 -27.61 11.13
CA LYS A 87 -34.63 -27.80 10.85
C LYS A 87 -35.42 -28.15 12.10
N ASN A 88 -34.90 -29.04 12.95
CA ASN A 88 -35.54 -29.42 14.21
C ASN A 88 -35.59 -28.26 15.21
N ALA A 89 -34.57 -27.38 15.23
CA ALA A 89 -34.57 -26.19 16.07
C ALA A 89 -35.71 -25.21 15.73
N MET A 90 -36.17 -25.20 14.47
CA MET A 90 -37.26 -24.35 13.98
C MET A 90 -38.62 -25.05 13.92
N ASN A 91 -38.69 -26.34 14.24
CA ASN A 91 -39.93 -27.10 14.17
C ASN A 91 -40.79 -26.91 15.44
N TYR A 92 -41.83 -26.09 15.33
CA TYR A 92 -42.76 -25.76 16.42
C TYR A 92 -43.54 -26.95 17.01
N SER A 93 -43.53 -28.12 16.37
CA SER A 93 -44.07 -29.34 16.97
C SER A 93 -43.20 -29.88 18.12
N PHE A 94 -41.94 -29.47 18.22
CA PHE A 94 -41.07 -29.83 19.34
C PHE A 94 -41.20 -28.84 20.52
N PRO A 95 -41.14 -29.33 21.78
CA PRO A 95 -41.01 -28.48 22.96
C PRO A 95 -39.83 -27.51 22.85
N GLU A 96 -39.97 -26.33 23.47
CA GLU A 96 -38.92 -25.28 23.49
C GLU A 96 -37.57 -25.81 24.00
N THR A 97 -37.58 -26.69 25.00
CA THR A 97 -36.35 -27.31 25.54
C THR A 97 -35.60 -28.12 24.49
N ILE A 98 -36.32 -28.87 23.64
CA ILE A 98 -35.74 -29.63 22.54
C ILE A 98 -35.24 -28.69 21.45
N ARG A 99 -36.04 -27.69 21.06
CA ARG A 99 -35.65 -26.70 20.04
C ARG A 99 -34.38 -25.94 20.43
N SER A 100 -34.31 -25.48 21.68
CA SER A 100 -33.14 -24.82 22.25
C SER A 100 -31.90 -25.72 22.25
N THR A 101 -32.05 -26.99 22.65
CA THR A 101 -30.95 -27.97 22.60
C THR A 101 -30.45 -28.17 21.15
N GLN A 102 -31.33 -28.31 20.17
CA GLN A 102 -30.91 -28.45 18.76
C GLN A 102 -30.22 -27.19 18.25
N ARG A 103 -30.68 -25.99 18.63
CA ARG A 103 -30.04 -24.71 18.29
C ARG A 103 -28.63 -24.65 18.87
N ASP A 104 -28.44 -25.02 20.13
CA ASP A 104 -27.13 -25.02 20.78
C ASP A 104 -26.17 -26.01 20.12
N LEU A 105 -26.66 -27.17 19.67
CA LEU A 105 -25.85 -28.12 18.88
C LEU A 105 -25.37 -27.54 17.54
N VAL A 106 -26.14 -26.62 16.94
CA VAL A 106 -25.78 -25.95 15.69
C VAL A 106 -24.86 -24.75 15.95
N ARG A 107 -25.10 -23.96 17.00
CA ARG A 107 -24.50 -22.62 17.20
C ARG A 107 -23.51 -22.46 18.37
N LYS A 108 -23.38 -23.46 19.24
CA LYS A 108 -22.60 -23.33 20.49
C LYS A 108 -21.82 -24.59 20.88
N PHE A 109 -22.04 -25.72 20.19
CA PHE A 109 -21.47 -27.00 20.57
C PHE A 109 -20.31 -27.42 19.69
N GLY A 110 -19.22 -27.87 20.31
CA GLY A 110 -18.03 -28.29 19.59
C GLY A 110 -17.27 -27.11 18.98
N THR A 111 -15.99 -27.34 18.70
CA THR A 111 -15.05 -26.30 18.30
C THR A 111 -14.37 -26.73 17.01
N THR A 112 -14.18 -25.80 16.10
CA THR A 112 -13.51 -26.06 14.83
C THR A 112 -12.54 -24.92 14.56
N ILE A 113 -11.32 -25.26 14.15
CA ILE A 113 -10.31 -24.28 13.77
C ILE A 113 -10.45 -23.99 12.28
N LEU A 114 -10.72 -22.74 11.97
CA LEU A 114 -10.62 -22.19 10.64
C LEU A 114 -9.20 -21.68 10.42
N ASN A 115 -8.44 -22.35 9.56
CA ASN A 115 -7.17 -21.84 9.07
C ASN A 115 -7.44 -20.97 7.84
N VAL A 116 -7.33 -19.66 8.01
CA VAL A 116 -7.47 -18.68 6.95
C VAL A 116 -6.10 -18.23 6.49
N ASN A 117 -5.88 -18.21 5.18
CA ASN A 117 -4.66 -17.71 4.57
C ASN A 117 -5.04 -16.80 3.41
N SER A 118 -4.87 -15.50 3.58
CA SER A 118 -5.22 -14.50 2.57
C SER A 118 -4.27 -14.52 1.37
N GLY A 119 -3.07 -15.08 1.53
CA GLY A 119 -1.96 -14.96 0.57
C GLY A 119 -1.36 -13.56 0.48
N VAL A 120 -1.90 -12.62 1.26
CA VAL A 120 -1.54 -11.20 1.22
C VAL A 120 -0.50 -10.94 2.30
N TYR A 121 0.76 -11.00 1.90
CA TYR A 121 1.90 -10.96 2.81
C TYR A 121 2.76 -9.73 2.62
N TYR A 122 2.17 -8.55 2.41
CA TYR A 122 2.93 -7.33 2.08
C TYR A 122 3.94 -6.94 3.16
N ASN A 123 3.67 -7.29 4.43
CA ASN A 123 4.57 -7.05 5.55
C ASN A 123 5.56 -8.18 5.87
N ILE A 124 5.55 -9.28 5.11
CA ILE A 124 6.45 -10.42 5.34
C ILE A 124 7.74 -10.27 4.54
N ASN A 125 8.86 -10.55 5.22
CA ASN A 125 10.21 -10.52 4.65
C ASN A 125 10.35 -11.34 3.35
N ALA A 126 9.59 -12.43 3.20
CA ALA A 126 9.58 -13.24 1.99
C ALA A 126 9.04 -12.48 0.76
N PHE A 127 7.95 -11.71 0.88
CA PHE A 127 7.45 -10.91 -0.24
C PHE A 127 8.44 -9.80 -0.60
N ARG A 128 8.98 -9.11 0.42
CA ARG A 128 10.02 -8.09 0.24
C ARG A 128 11.25 -8.63 -0.48
N LYS A 129 11.72 -9.81 -0.05
CA LYS A 129 12.86 -10.49 -0.67
C LYS A 129 12.58 -10.80 -2.15
N ARG A 130 11.37 -11.26 -2.51
CA ARG A 130 11.01 -11.50 -3.91
C ARG A 130 11.10 -10.23 -4.78
N VAL A 131 10.72 -9.07 -4.24
CA VAL A 131 10.83 -7.78 -4.94
C VAL A 131 12.31 -7.39 -5.11
N LEU A 132 13.11 -7.53 -4.05
CA LEU A 132 14.56 -7.26 -4.07
C LEU A 132 15.31 -8.17 -5.04
N ASP A 133 15.04 -9.49 -5.01
CA ASP A 133 15.62 -10.46 -5.93
C ASP A 133 15.28 -10.09 -7.39
N LYS A 134 14.04 -9.64 -7.65
CA LYS A 134 13.64 -9.20 -8.99
C LYS A 134 14.35 -7.93 -9.43
N ALA A 135 14.53 -6.96 -8.53
CA ALA A 135 15.27 -5.74 -8.82
C ALA A 135 16.75 -6.01 -9.10
N ALA A 136 17.38 -6.89 -8.31
CA ALA A 136 18.75 -7.35 -8.51
C ALA A 136 18.94 -8.06 -9.85
N GLU A 137 18.00 -8.92 -10.25
CA GLU A 137 17.97 -9.56 -11.57
C GLU A 137 17.95 -8.52 -12.71
N ILE A 138 17.05 -7.53 -12.62
CA ILE A 138 16.86 -6.48 -13.63
C ILE A 138 18.11 -5.59 -13.78
N MET A 139 18.72 -5.23 -12.66
CA MET A 139 19.86 -4.30 -12.65
C MET A 139 21.22 -5.01 -12.69
N HIS A 140 21.23 -6.34 -12.73
CA HIS A 140 22.44 -7.17 -12.71
C HIS A 140 23.41 -6.81 -11.56
N THR A 141 22.89 -6.64 -10.35
CA THR A 141 23.66 -6.26 -9.16
C THR A 141 23.20 -7.03 -7.93
N ASP A 142 23.93 -6.91 -6.83
CA ASP A 142 23.62 -7.63 -5.58
C ASP A 142 22.37 -7.06 -4.88
N ILE A 143 21.58 -7.93 -4.24
CA ILE A 143 20.39 -7.54 -3.48
C ILE A 143 20.70 -6.52 -2.38
N SER A 144 21.91 -6.57 -1.81
CA SER A 144 22.37 -5.70 -0.72
C SER A 144 22.59 -4.25 -1.17
N LYS A 145 22.49 -3.97 -2.47
CA LYS A 145 22.61 -2.62 -3.04
C LYS A 145 21.27 -1.89 -3.12
N PHE A 146 20.17 -2.57 -2.82
CA PHE A 146 18.83 -2.00 -2.87
C PHE A 146 18.28 -1.72 -1.48
N ASP A 147 17.60 -0.59 -1.37
CA ASP A 147 16.73 -0.27 -0.25
C ASP A 147 15.28 -0.33 -0.74
N LEU A 148 14.43 -1.08 -0.04
CA LEU A 148 13.01 -1.22 -0.38
C LEU A 148 12.17 -0.37 0.56
N ASP A 149 11.23 0.40 -0.01
CA ASP A 149 10.18 1.04 0.77
C ASP A 149 9.42 0.02 1.62
N ASN A 150 9.52 0.18 2.93
CA ASN A 150 8.81 -0.67 3.89
C ASN A 150 7.81 0.10 4.76
N SER A 151 7.25 1.18 4.23
CA SER A 151 6.33 2.05 4.96
C SER A 151 4.87 1.61 4.90
N PHE A 152 4.54 0.50 4.22
CA PHE A 152 3.15 0.04 4.11
C PHE A 152 2.58 -0.39 5.45
N GLN A 153 1.46 0.21 5.84
CA GLN A 153 0.72 -0.17 7.03
C GLN A 153 -0.73 -0.45 6.67
N ILE A 154 -1.25 -1.60 7.11
CA ILE A 154 -2.67 -1.89 7.07
C ILE A 154 -3.31 -1.20 8.28
N GLU A 155 -4.27 -0.33 8.02
CA GLU A 155 -4.95 0.49 9.03
C GLU A 155 -6.22 -0.18 9.53
N LYS A 156 -6.93 -0.89 8.65
CA LYS A 156 -8.23 -1.47 8.95
C LYS A 156 -8.49 -2.72 8.13
N VAL A 157 -9.12 -3.69 8.79
CA VAL A 157 -9.65 -4.91 8.18
C VAL A 157 -11.13 -4.99 8.50
N THR A 158 -11.96 -5.27 7.50
CA THR A 158 -13.37 -5.60 7.69
C THR A 158 -13.65 -6.96 7.06
N TYR A 159 -14.66 -7.65 7.54
CA TYR A 159 -15.13 -8.89 6.93
C TYR A 159 -16.62 -8.84 6.65
N GLU A 160 -17.03 -9.68 5.70
CA GLU A 160 -18.40 -9.97 5.37
C GLU A 160 -18.51 -11.47 5.07
N ILE A 161 -19.63 -12.08 5.48
CA ILE A 161 -19.95 -13.46 5.09
C ILE A 161 -21.18 -13.41 4.20
N GLU A 162 -20.98 -13.74 2.93
CA GLU A 162 -22.06 -13.85 1.96
C GLU A 162 -22.66 -15.25 1.99
N TYR A 163 -23.96 -15.34 2.25
CA TYR A 163 -24.69 -16.60 2.27
C TYR A 163 -25.54 -16.72 1.01
N ASN A 164 -25.49 -17.86 0.34
CA ASN A 164 -26.48 -18.17 -0.70
C ASN A 164 -27.82 -18.57 -0.07
N LYS A 165 -28.84 -18.77 -0.90
CA LYS A 165 -30.20 -19.15 -0.45
C LYS A 165 -30.24 -20.47 0.34
N ASN A 166 -29.34 -21.40 0.03
CA ASN A 166 -29.34 -22.77 0.56
C ASN A 166 -28.47 -22.94 1.81
N ALA A 167 -27.88 -21.85 2.33
CA ALA A 167 -27.07 -21.89 3.54
C ALA A 167 -27.88 -22.38 4.75
N ILE A 168 -27.34 -23.33 5.50
CA ILE A 168 -27.93 -23.87 6.74
C ILE A 168 -28.13 -22.74 7.75
N THR A 169 -27.21 -21.78 7.78
CA THR A 169 -27.28 -20.58 8.62
C THR A 169 -28.59 -19.80 8.44
N ASN A 170 -29.22 -19.84 7.25
CA ASN A 170 -30.50 -19.17 6.99
C ASN A 170 -31.70 -19.88 7.64
N ILE A 171 -31.56 -21.14 8.08
CA ILE A 171 -32.69 -21.90 8.66
C ILE A 171 -33.05 -21.36 10.04
N ILE A 172 -32.06 -21.14 10.93
CA ILE A 172 -32.29 -20.61 12.29
C ILE A 172 -32.59 -19.11 12.27
N ASP A 173 -32.19 -18.40 11.20
CA ASP A 173 -32.45 -16.98 10.95
C ASP A 173 -32.13 -16.04 12.14
N ASN A 174 -30.97 -16.25 12.77
CA ASN A 174 -30.39 -15.33 13.77
C ASN A 174 -28.88 -15.19 13.58
N LYS A 175 -28.47 -14.60 12.44
CA LYS A 175 -27.06 -14.47 12.05
C LYS A 175 -26.24 -13.61 13.01
N GLU A 176 -26.90 -12.72 13.77
CA GLU A 176 -26.23 -11.87 14.75
C GLU A 176 -25.54 -12.67 15.87
N GLU A 177 -26.03 -13.89 16.16
CA GLU A 177 -25.41 -14.80 17.14
C GLU A 177 -24.00 -15.25 16.74
N LEU A 178 -23.69 -15.21 15.44
CA LEU A 178 -22.36 -15.54 14.93
C LEU A 178 -21.35 -14.41 15.09
N LYS A 179 -21.81 -13.17 15.30
CA LYS A 179 -20.96 -11.99 15.26
C LYS A 179 -19.79 -12.05 16.26
N PRO A 180 -19.98 -12.42 17.55
CA PRO A 180 -18.86 -12.53 18.48
C PRO A 180 -17.79 -13.55 18.06
N GLN A 181 -18.19 -14.58 17.33
CA GLN A 181 -17.26 -15.60 16.84
C GLN A 181 -16.56 -15.17 15.55
N THR A 182 -17.29 -14.53 14.64
CA THR A 182 -16.80 -14.09 13.34
C THR A 182 -15.99 -12.79 13.44
N ASP A 183 -16.22 -11.94 14.45
CA ASP A 183 -15.36 -10.79 14.76
C ASP A 183 -13.92 -11.21 15.11
N LYS A 184 -13.70 -12.47 15.52
CA LYS A 184 -12.34 -13.03 15.68
C LYS A 184 -11.55 -13.08 14.37
N LEU A 185 -12.21 -12.98 13.22
CA LEU A 185 -11.57 -12.85 11.91
C LEU A 185 -10.83 -11.50 11.78
N ILE A 186 -11.23 -10.47 12.54
CA ILE A 186 -10.54 -9.17 12.59
C ILE A 186 -9.43 -9.21 13.65
N ASN A 187 -8.52 -10.17 13.59
CA ASN A 187 -7.39 -10.26 14.52
C ASN A 187 -6.16 -9.52 13.94
N GLN A 188 -5.40 -8.85 14.82
CA GLN A 188 -4.12 -8.24 14.49
C GLN A 188 -3.11 -9.22 13.87
N ILE A 189 -3.13 -10.50 14.24
CA ILE A 189 -2.18 -11.46 13.69
C ILE A 189 -2.47 -11.75 12.22
N LEU A 190 -3.75 -11.87 11.83
CA LEU A 190 -4.16 -11.97 10.42
C LEU A 190 -3.80 -10.69 9.64
N PHE A 191 -3.88 -9.52 10.28
CA PHE A 191 -3.41 -8.24 9.75
C PHE A 191 -1.92 -8.28 9.39
N ASN A 192 -1.08 -8.75 10.30
CA ASN A 192 0.37 -8.68 10.15
C ASN A 192 0.92 -9.79 9.24
N THR A 193 0.38 -10.99 9.40
CA THR A 193 0.98 -12.20 8.86
C THR A 193 0.20 -12.77 7.69
N GLY A 194 -0.97 -12.23 7.34
CA GLY A 194 -1.79 -12.73 6.23
C GLY A 194 -2.38 -14.14 6.44
N SER A 195 -2.13 -14.77 7.60
CA SER A 195 -2.71 -16.08 7.93
C SER A 195 -3.00 -16.19 9.42
N GLU A 196 -4.06 -16.90 9.79
CA GLU A 196 -4.41 -17.13 11.19
C GLU A 196 -5.22 -18.42 11.38
N ASN A 197 -5.16 -18.97 12.60
CA ASN A 197 -6.04 -20.06 13.03
C ASN A 197 -7.12 -19.48 13.95
N ILE A 198 -8.39 -19.62 13.57
CA ILE A 198 -9.51 -19.01 14.27
C ILE A 198 -10.44 -20.10 14.76
N GLU A 199 -10.64 -20.16 16.08
CA GLU A 199 -11.57 -21.11 16.67
C GLU A 199 -13.02 -20.57 16.62
N LEU A 200 -13.87 -21.34 15.94
CA LEU A 200 -15.30 -21.09 15.78
C LEU A 200 -16.11 -22.23 16.41
N TYR A 201 -17.22 -21.86 17.04
CA TYR A 201 -18.22 -22.74 17.62
C TYR A 201 -19.55 -22.53 16.88
N ALA A 202 -19.54 -22.67 15.55
CA ALA A 202 -20.68 -22.39 14.67
C ALA A 202 -20.75 -23.41 13.55
N ASN A 203 -21.39 -24.55 13.82
CA ASN A 203 -21.33 -25.72 12.96
C ASN A 203 -22.03 -25.50 11.61
N ASP A 204 -23.10 -24.72 11.58
CA ASP A 204 -23.76 -24.37 10.33
C ASP A 204 -22.91 -23.45 9.45
N LEU A 205 -22.28 -22.42 10.01
CA LEU A 205 -21.34 -21.58 9.25
C LEU A 205 -20.17 -22.42 8.71
N ILE A 206 -19.60 -23.32 9.54
CA ILE A 206 -18.53 -24.22 9.12
C ILE A 206 -18.96 -25.09 7.94
N CYS A 207 -20.17 -25.67 8.01
CA CYS A 207 -20.73 -26.48 6.93
C CYS A 207 -21.08 -25.66 5.68
N ASP A 208 -21.53 -24.42 5.86
CA ASP A 208 -21.82 -23.51 4.75
C ASP A 208 -20.53 -23.10 4.03
N LEU A 209 -19.45 -22.81 4.75
CA LEU A 209 -18.13 -22.53 4.18
C LEU A 209 -17.55 -23.75 3.46
N TYR A 210 -17.65 -24.93 4.09
CA TYR A 210 -17.20 -26.20 3.49
C TYR A 210 -17.94 -26.53 2.19
N SER A 211 -19.27 -26.34 2.17
CA SER A 211 -20.12 -26.69 1.02
C SER A 211 -20.15 -25.61 -0.07
N GLY A 212 -19.48 -24.46 0.15
CA GLY A 212 -19.53 -23.30 -0.74
C GLY A 212 -20.87 -22.55 -0.71
N ASN A 213 -21.72 -22.80 0.30
CA ASN A 213 -22.96 -22.06 0.53
C ASN A 213 -22.74 -20.72 1.24
N ALA A 214 -21.57 -20.53 1.85
CA ALA A 214 -21.10 -19.25 2.35
C ALA A 214 -19.72 -18.91 1.79
N LYS A 215 -19.45 -17.62 1.62
CA LYS A 215 -18.13 -17.08 1.26
C LYS A 215 -17.69 -16.05 2.27
N LEU A 216 -16.45 -16.18 2.74
CA LEU A 216 -15.81 -15.16 3.56
C LEU A 216 -15.12 -14.15 2.65
N LYS A 217 -15.53 -12.89 2.76
CA LYS A 217 -14.89 -11.74 2.12
C LYS A 217 -14.22 -10.90 3.18
N MET A 218 -12.97 -10.49 2.92
CA MET A 218 -12.26 -9.58 3.79
C MET A 218 -11.73 -8.41 2.98
N LYS A 219 -11.85 -7.21 3.54
CA LYS A 219 -11.37 -5.98 2.95
C LYS A 219 -10.26 -5.40 3.81
N PHE A 220 -9.11 -5.20 3.20
CA PHE A 220 -7.92 -4.63 3.81
C PHE A 220 -7.76 -3.21 3.29
N SER A 221 -7.66 -2.24 4.18
CA SER A 221 -7.32 -0.86 3.83
C SER A 221 -6.09 -0.43 4.61
N GLY A 222 -5.20 0.28 3.93
CA GLY A 222 -3.94 0.74 4.48
C GLY A 222 -3.37 1.89 3.68
N SER A 223 -2.18 2.35 4.06
CA SER A 223 -1.49 3.40 3.34
C SER A 223 0.03 3.19 3.30
N PHE A 224 0.66 3.78 2.29
CA PHE A 224 2.11 3.98 2.25
C PHE A 224 2.46 5.33 2.88
N GLY A 225 3.53 5.34 3.67
CA GLY A 225 4.13 6.55 4.26
C GLY A 225 3.59 6.92 5.64
N LYS A 226 4.34 7.56 6.54
CA LYS A 226 5.39 8.60 6.39
C LYS A 226 6.60 8.23 5.53
N GLN A 227 6.52 8.51 4.23
CA GLN A 227 7.70 8.64 3.40
C GLN A 227 7.98 10.12 3.25
N ASN A 228 9.09 10.59 3.83
CA ASN A 228 9.72 11.79 3.33
C ASN A 228 10.34 11.42 1.97
N ILE A 229 9.58 11.52 0.88
CA ILE A 229 10.22 11.65 -0.43
C ILE A 229 10.91 13.00 -0.36
N ILE A 230 12.22 12.99 -0.12
CA ILE A 230 13.04 14.18 -0.21
C ILE A 230 13.28 14.40 -1.69
N SER A 231 12.38 15.17 -2.31
CA SER A 231 12.65 15.72 -3.63
C SER A 231 13.42 17.02 -3.45
N TYR A 232 14.35 17.32 -4.35
CA TYR A 232 15.12 18.56 -4.28
C TYR A 232 14.65 19.51 -5.38
N LEU A 233 14.51 20.80 -5.05
CA LEU A 233 14.21 21.85 -6.04
C LEU A 233 15.27 21.91 -7.15
N LEU A 234 16.52 21.56 -6.80
CA LEU A 234 17.70 21.50 -7.66
C LEU A 234 18.63 20.36 -7.21
N GLN A 235 19.41 19.77 -8.11
CA GLN A 235 20.44 18.79 -7.76
C GLN A 235 21.58 19.43 -6.95
N LYS A 236 22.33 18.63 -6.16
CA LYS A 236 23.38 19.14 -5.26
C LYS A 236 24.45 20.00 -5.96
N ASN A 237 24.89 19.60 -7.15
CA ASN A 237 25.81 20.36 -8.00
C ASN A 237 25.16 21.64 -8.58
N GLU A 238 23.89 21.57 -8.98
CA GLU A 238 23.10 22.70 -9.47
C GLU A 238 22.93 23.77 -8.37
N ILE A 239 22.61 23.36 -7.14
CA ILE A 239 22.50 24.23 -5.96
C ILE A 239 23.80 24.99 -5.73
N GLY A 240 24.93 24.27 -5.70
CA GLY A 240 26.25 24.88 -5.51
C GLY A 240 26.58 25.88 -6.63
N PHE A 241 26.29 25.53 -7.89
CA PHE A 241 26.54 26.40 -9.02
C PHE A 241 25.70 27.67 -8.98
N VAL A 242 24.40 27.55 -8.70
CA VAL A 242 23.48 28.70 -8.61
C VAL A 242 23.95 29.66 -7.52
N TYR A 243 24.27 29.14 -6.33
CA TYR A 243 24.74 29.95 -5.21
C TYR A 243 26.05 30.67 -5.51
N GLN A 244 27.05 29.96 -6.05
CA GLN A 244 28.34 30.56 -6.41
C GLN A 244 28.20 31.63 -7.51
N ASN A 245 27.34 31.38 -8.51
CA ASN A 245 27.12 32.36 -9.56
C ASN A 245 26.42 33.62 -9.04
N MET A 246 25.45 33.50 -8.12
CA MET A 246 24.86 34.66 -7.46
C MET A 246 25.86 35.39 -6.56
N LEU A 247 26.74 34.66 -5.88
CA LEU A 247 27.78 35.23 -5.01
C LEU A 247 28.77 36.11 -5.80
N ASN A 248 29.06 35.77 -7.05
CA ASN A 248 29.91 36.60 -7.93
C ASN A 248 29.33 38.01 -8.19
N HIS A 249 28.02 38.18 -8.02
CA HIS A 249 27.33 39.47 -8.16
C HIS A 249 27.13 40.20 -6.81
N TYR A 250 27.72 39.71 -5.71
CA TYR A 250 27.45 40.25 -4.38
C TYR A 250 27.85 41.73 -4.22
N ASN A 251 28.89 42.17 -4.93
CA ASN A 251 29.33 43.57 -4.89
C ASN A 251 28.39 44.54 -5.64
N GLU A 252 27.39 44.03 -6.37
CA GLU A 252 26.41 44.83 -7.11
C GLU A 252 25.19 45.22 -6.27
N TYR A 253 25.05 44.67 -5.05
CA TYR A 253 23.96 45.00 -4.15
C TYR A 253 24.12 46.41 -3.55
N TYR A 254 22.99 47.11 -3.39
CA TYR A 254 22.94 48.41 -2.73
C TYR A 254 23.23 48.29 -1.23
N GLU A 255 23.94 49.25 -0.67
CA GLU A 255 24.12 49.38 0.78
C GLU A 255 22.78 49.55 1.51
N ASN A 256 22.66 48.96 2.70
CA ASN A 256 21.40 48.97 3.45
C ASN A 256 20.99 50.38 3.89
N SER A 257 21.95 51.30 4.01
CA SER A 257 21.76 52.72 4.34
C SER A 257 21.04 53.53 3.25
N LEU A 258 20.99 53.03 2.01
CA LEU A 258 20.37 53.73 0.89
C LEU A 258 18.85 53.63 0.92
N ASN A 259 18.17 54.71 0.53
CA ASN A 259 16.71 54.71 0.43
C ASN A 259 16.21 53.64 -0.55
N ASN A 260 15.21 52.87 -0.11
CA ASN A 260 14.60 51.76 -0.86
C ASN A 260 15.59 50.64 -1.25
N SER A 261 16.74 50.52 -0.55
CA SER A 261 17.77 49.52 -0.81
C SER A 261 17.24 48.09 -0.80
N LYS A 262 16.41 47.74 0.18
CA LYS A 262 15.75 46.43 0.29
C LYS A 262 15.04 46.02 -1.00
N ASN A 263 14.12 46.84 -1.51
CA ASN A 263 13.32 46.48 -2.68
C ASN A 263 14.19 46.41 -3.95
N LYS A 264 15.17 47.31 -4.08
CA LYS A 264 16.15 47.24 -5.18
C LYS A 264 16.98 45.95 -5.12
N ASN A 265 17.43 45.56 -3.93
CA ASN A 265 18.17 44.32 -3.72
C ASN A 265 17.31 43.08 -3.99
N LEU A 266 16.02 43.08 -3.62
CA LEU A 266 15.10 41.99 -3.97
C LEU A 266 14.96 41.81 -5.49
N ILE A 267 14.87 42.91 -6.24
CA ILE A 267 14.83 42.87 -7.73
C ILE A 267 16.16 42.35 -8.28
N LEU A 268 17.30 42.83 -7.79
CA LEU A 268 18.61 42.33 -8.23
C LEU A 268 18.77 40.84 -7.92
N SER A 269 18.40 40.40 -6.73
CA SER A 269 18.42 39.00 -6.32
C SER A 269 17.58 38.12 -7.23
N SER A 270 16.40 38.58 -7.67
CA SER A 270 15.53 37.77 -8.54
C SER A 270 16.09 37.67 -9.96
N LEU A 271 16.68 38.75 -10.47
CA LEU A 271 17.40 38.76 -11.74
C LEU A 271 18.62 37.83 -11.72
N PHE A 272 19.43 37.89 -10.65
CA PHE A 272 20.61 37.03 -10.51
C PHE A 272 20.24 35.56 -10.31
N LEU A 273 19.16 35.25 -9.58
CA LEU A 273 18.66 33.88 -9.47
C LEU A 273 18.22 33.36 -10.84
N LYS A 274 17.41 34.14 -11.57
CA LYS A 274 16.96 33.76 -12.92
C LYS A 274 18.12 33.52 -13.86
N TYR A 275 19.08 34.44 -13.90
CA TYR A 275 20.30 34.30 -14.71
C TYR A 275 21.11 33.05 -14.33
N SER A 276 21.19 32.73 -13.03
CA SER A 276 21.91 31.55 -12.53
C SER A 276 21.22 30.24 -12.90
N LEU A 277 19.88 30.20 -12.83
CA LEU A 277 19.08 29.07 -13.28
C LEU A 277 19.18 28.87 -14.81
N GLU A 278 19.24 29.95 -15.57
CA GLU A 278 19.45 29.90 -17.02
C GLU A 278 20.81 29.27 -17.40
N LYS A 279 21.86 29.51 -16.61
CA LYS A 279 23.19 28.92 -16.82
C LYS A 279 23.23 27.40 -16.60
N ILE A 280 22.37 26.87 -15.74
CA ILE A 280 22.23 25.41 -15.52
C ILE A 280 21.11 24.79 -16.36
N LEU A 281 20.62 25.50 -17.39
CA LEU A 281 19.55 25.04 -18.29
C LEU A 281 18.19 24.79 -17.59
N LYS A 282 17.94 25.43 -16.45
CA LYS A 282 16.66 25.38 -15.70
C LYS A 282 15.80 26.62 -15.99
N ARG A 283 15.48 26.85 -17.27
CA ARG A 283 14.78 28.07 -17.73
C ARG A 283 13.28 28.06 -17.45
N ASP A 284 12.69 26.88 -17.35
CA ASP A 284 11.24 26.67 -17.24
C ASP A 284 10.82 26.21 -15.84
N ILE A 285 11.53 26.67 -14.80
CA ILE A 285 11.09 26.41 -13.43
C ILE A 285 9.76 27.16 -13.19
N ASP A 286 8.77 26.49 -12.61
CA ASP A 286 7.50 27.14 -12.30
C ASP A 286 7.68 28.21 -11.21
N ASP A 287 6.78 29.20 -11.20
CA ASP A 287 6.85 30.34 -10.30
C ASP A 287 6.90 29.94 -8.81
N LYS A 288 6.21 28.85 -8.44
CA LYS A 288 6.18 28.36 -7.05
C LYS A 288 7.56 27.85 -6.64
N ASN A 289 8.18 27.03 -7.48
CA ASN A 289 9.53 26.51 -7.23
C ASN A 289 10.59 27.60 -7.30
N PHE A 290 10.44 28.59 -8.20
CA PHE A 290 11.31 29.77 -8.25
C PHE A 290 11.27 30.56 -6.92
N ILE A 291 10.06 30.88 -6.45
CA ILE A 291 9.86 31.60 -5.18
C ILE A 291 10.45 30.82 -4.02
N ASN A 292 10.23 29.50 -3.98
CA ASN A 292 10.75 28.66 -2.90
C ASN A 292 12.29 28.68 -2.85
N ILE A 293 12.96 28.55 -4.00
CA ILE A 293 14.44 28.69 -4.06
C ILE A 293 14.87 30.08 -3.60
N PHE A 294 14.19 31.13 -4.09
CA PHE A 294 14.49 32.53 -3.79
C PHE A 294 14.43 32.81 -2.28
N GLU A 295 13.35 32.38 -1.61
CA GLU A 295 13.16 32.60 -0.18
C GLU A 295 14.21 31.89 0.68
N GLN A 296 14.73 30.76 0.22
CA GLN A 296 15.71 29.97 0.96
C GLN A 296 17.13 30.56 0.93
N ILE A 297 17.50 31.27 -0.15
CA ILE A 297 18.86 31.82 -0.35
C ILE A 297 18.95 33.33 -0.15
N ILE A 298 17.83 34.06 -0.13
CA ILE A 298 17.78 35.52 0.02
C ILE A 298 17.30 35.92 1.41
N ASN A 299 18.02 36.86 2.03
CA ASN A 299 17.64 37.46 3.30
C ASN A 299 16.48 38.46 3.07
N GLN A 300 15.31 38.18 3.64
CA GLN A 300 14.09 38.97 3.42
C GLN A 300 14.10 40.35 4.08
N GLU A 301 14.99 40.60 5.03
CA GLU A 301 15.13 41.90 5.69
C GLU A 301 15.96 42.86 4.84
N THR A 302 17.01 42.35 4.19
CA THR A 302 17.98 43.16 3.42
C THR A 302 17.81 43.07 1.90
N GLY A 303 17.11 42.04 1.41
CA GLY A 303 16.96 41.71 0.00
C GLY A 303 18.21 41.10 -0.65
N LYS A 304 19.27 40.82 0.12
CA LYS A 304 20.57 40.33 -0.37
C LYS A 304 20.69 38.80 -0.26
N LEU A 305 21.63 38.23 -1.02
CA LEU A 305 22.04 36.84 -0.85
C LEU A 305 22.54 36.59 0.59
N ILE A 306 22.09 35.49 1.20
CA ILE A 306 22.59 35.07 2.52
C ILE A 306 24.03 34.58 2.35
N LEU A 307 24.97 35.24 3.02
CA LEU A 307 26.38 34.85 3.02
C LEU A 307 26.65 33.65 3.94
N ASN A 308 27.74 32.93 3.65
CA ASN A 308 28.28 31.84 4.48
C ASN A 308 27.30 30.68 4.71
N LEU A 309 26.41 30.40 3.74
CA LEU A 309 25.68 29.14 3.73
C LEU A 309 26.66 28.04 3.31
N ASP A 310 27.01 27.16 4.24
CA ASP A 310 27.76 25.97 3.89
C ASP A 310 26.93 25.06 2.96
N SER A 311 27.61 24.19 2.22
CA SER A 311 26.98 23.34 1.20
C SER A 311 25.93 22.39 1.79
N GLU A 312 26.04 22.00 3.06
CA GLU A 312 25.10 21.10 3.72
C GLU A 312 23.83 21.84 4.14
N THR A 313 23.97 23.03 4.71
CA THR A 313 22.86 23.92 5.05
C THR A 313 22.08 24.34 3.81
N LEU A 314 22.78 24.69 2.73
CA LEU A 314 22.15 25.05 1.46
C LEU A 314 21.37 23.88 0.84
N TYR A 315 21.90 22.67 0.94
CA TYR A 315 21.25 21.45 0.46
C TYR A 315 19.98 21.12 1.25
N LYS A 316 20.05 21.14 2.59
CA LYS A 316 18.90 20.90 3.49
C LYS A 316 17.76 21.89 3.26
N LYS A 317 18.08 23.15 2.96
CA LYS A 317 17.08 24.18 2.67
C LYS A 317 16.33 23.96 1.34
N MET A 318 16.88 23.16 0.43
CA MET A 318 16.29 22.88 -0.89
C MET A 318 15.51 21.56 -0.92
N GLU A 319 15.35 20.92 0.24
CA GLU A 319 14.55 19.71 0.45
C GLU A 319 13.06 20.05 0.42
N ILE A 320 12.32 19.38 -0.48
CA ILE A 320 10.86 19.33 -0.49
C ILE A 320 10.47 17.98 0.11
N HIS A 321 9.84 18.03 1.27
CA HIS A 321 9.23 16.85 1.89
C HIS A 321 7.80 16.70 1.37
N ASP A 322 7.59 15.81 0.40
CA ASP A 322 6.24 15.49 -0.06
C ASP A 322 5.65 14.35 0.81
N ASN A 323 4.86 14.72 1.82
CA ASN A 323 4.23 13.79 2.77
C ASN A 323 2.77 13.51 2.36
N LYS A 324 2.55 12.88 1.21
CA LYS A 324 1.20 12.44 0.81
C LYS A 324 1.06 10.94 1.00
N PRO A 325 0.20 10.47 1.94
CA PRO A 325 -0.06 9.05 2.08
C PRO A 325 -0.78 8.53 0.82
N TYR A 326 -0.30 7.40 0.29
CA TYR A 326 -0.99 6.69 -0.79
C TYR A 326 -1.93 5.66 -0.17
N TYR A 327 -3.23 5.91 -0.27
CA TYR A 327 -4.25 5.01 0.25
C TYR A 327 -4.41 3.77 -0.64
N TYR A 328 -4.47 2.61 -0.01
CA TYR A 328 -4.68 1.32 -0.63
C TYR A 328 -5.91 0.63 -0.03
N THR A 329 -6.64 -0.08 -0.88
CA THR A 329 -7.78 -0.89 -0.46
C THR A 329 -7.85 -2.12 -1.37
N SER A 330 -7.97 -3.31 -0.76
CA SER A 330 -8.11 -4.57 -1.46
C SER A 330 -9.14 -5.49 -0.83
N ASP A 331 -9.74 -6.31 -1.67
CA ASP A 331 -10.70 -7.33 -1.31
C ASP A 331 -10.10 -8.73 -1.52
N VAL A 332 -10.19 -9.56 -0.49
CA VAL A 332 -9.78 -10.97 -0.49
C VAL A 332 -11.03 -11.83 -0.38
N ILE A 333 -11.22 -12.73 -1.33
CA ILE A 333 -12.26 -13.76 -1.27
C ILE A 333 -11.60 -15.08 -0.86
N PHE A 334 -12.08 -15.69 0.22
CA PHE A 334 -11.60 -16.98 0.69
C PHE A 334 -12.48 -18.10 0.15
N ASP A 335 -11.86 -19.02 -0.58
CA ASP A 335 -12.50 -20.24 -1.05
C ASP A 335 -12.01 -21.45 -0.24
N TYR A 336 -12.92 -22.38 0.07
CA TYR A 336 -12.56 -23.63 0.73
C TYR A 336 -11.71 -24.48 -0.21
N LYS A 337 -10.51 -24.87 0.23
CA LYS A 337 -9.64 -25.75 -0.52
C LYS A 337 -9.80 -27.18 -0.02
N SER A 338 -10.50 -28.01 -0.79
CA SER A 338 -10.45 -29.45 -0.52
C SER A 338 -9.00 -29.93 -0.71
N ARG A 339 -8.39 -30.47 0.36
CA ARG A 339 -7.15 -31.22 0.19
C ARG A 339 -7.52 -32.47 -0.62
N SER A 340 -7.19 -32.50 -1.90
CA SER A 340 -6.99 -33.79 -2.56
C SER A 340 -5.80 -34.43 -1.87
N LEU A 341 -6.07 -35.37 -0.96
CA LEU A 341 -5.05 -36.32 -0.53
C LEU A 341 -4.68 -37.11 -1.78
N LYS A 342 -3.66 -36.66 -2.52
CA LYS A 342 -2.94 -37.56 -3.42
C LYS A 342 -2.35 -38.63 -2.51
N VAL A 343 -3.00 -39.78 -2.46
CA VAL A 343 -2.40 -41.02 -1.98
C VAL A 343 -1.22 -41.25 -2.90
N VAL A 344 -0.03 -40.89 -2.44
CA VAL A 344 1.21 -41.38 -3.05
C VAL A 344 1.29 -42.84 -2.60
N SER A 345 0.77 -43.73 -3.43
CA SER A 345 1.10 -45.14 -3.34
C SER A 345 2.59 -45.26 -3.63
N TYR A 346 3.38 -45.55 -2.61
CA TYR A 346 4.70 -46.13 -2.83
C TYR A 346 4.45 -47.59 -3.22
N GLU A 347 4.83 -47.94 -4.45
CA GLU A 347 5.01 -49.34 -4.87
C GLU A 347 6.14 -50.00 -4.08
#